data_AF-A0A7W1GBD7-F1
#
_entry.id   AF-A0A7W1GBD7-F1
#
_cell.length_a   1.000
_cell.length_b   1.000
_cell.length_c   1.000
_cell.angle_alpha   90.00
_cell.angle_beta   90.00
_cell.angle_gamma   90.00
#
_symmetry.space_group_name_H-M   'P 1'
#
loop_
_entity.id
_entity.type
_entity.pdbx_description
1 polymer ?
#
loop_
_entity_poly.entity_id
_entity_poly.type
_entity_poly.pdbx_seq_one_letter_code
_entity_poly.pdbx_strand_id
1 'polypeptide(L)'
;MAADPINHNDPLLLPFLRAADESELQQQSDQVIGQVSPTISRVLKQQRRAIGTDSQELYQEVVVKLLEQLHGLRSGTKRNPISNLLGYVVQVTANACKKTFRQSAKEQNSNSSVALADALVAAPDANHETQFAAREELLLVWQRATEELSTEQLRVFLFGWKGLLDQLSDMPDVASIREIAAALRMDANSVISIRDQSSAIINAQIAERLGMKLNRFYKLRRQVEEWLKEIKFDG
;
A
#
# COMPACT_ATOMS: atom_id res chain seq x y z
N MET A 1 4.13 39.32 25.56
CA MET A 1 4.13 39.52 24.09
C MET A 1 4.00 38.14 23.45
N ALA A 2 2.84 37.82 22.86
CA ALA A 2 2.70 36.60 22.07
C ALA A 2 3.44 36.81 20.74
N ALA A 3 4.30 35.88 20.34
CA ALA A 3 4.96 35.94 19.04
C ALA A 3 3.91 35.94 17.92
N ASP A 4 4.06 36.80 16.92
CA ASP A 4 3.14 36.84 15.79
C ASP A 4 3.09 35.46 15.10
N PRO A 5 1.91 34.81 15.03
CA PRO A 5 1.78 33.46 14.48
C PRO A 5 2.15 33.39 12.99
N ILE A 6 2.26 34.53 12.31
CA ILE A 6 2.60 34.65 10.89
C ILE A 6 4.07 34.28 10.60
N ASN A 7 4.99 34.54 11.54
CA ASN A 7 6.44 34.38 11.30
C ASN A 7 6.92 32.92 11.23
N HIS A 8 6.06 31.94 11.48
CA HIS A 8 6.40 30.52 11.43
C HIS A 8 5.97 29.85 10.11
N ASN A 9 5.36 30.60 9.19
CA ASN A 9 4.97 30.10 7.88
C ASN A 9 6.13 30.20 6.88
N ASP A 10 6.10 29.31 5.89
CA ASP A 10 6.99 29.29 4.75
C ASP A 10 6.98 30.67 4.06
N PRO A 11 8.14 31.25 3.75
CA PRO A 11 8.24 32.55 3.07
C PRO A 11 7.41 32.64 1.78
N LEU A 12 7.22 31.52 1.07
CA LEU A 12 6.41 31.46 -0.16
C LEU A 12 4.92 31.72 0.08
N LEU A 13 4.44 31.56 1.32
CA LEU A 13 3.06 31.80 1.69
C LEU A 13 2.79 33.24 2.14
N LEU A 14 3.83 34.03 2.43
CA LEU A 14 3.66 35.40 2.94
C LEU A 14 2.86 36.32 1.98
N PRO A 15 3.06 36.28 0.64
CA PRO A 15 2.24 37.08 -0.28
C PRO A 15 0.75 36.74 -0.18
N PHE A 16 0.42 35.44 -0.16
CA PHE A 16 -0.95 34.97 0.00
C PHE A 16 -1.56 35.41 1.33
N LEU A 17 -0.81 35.28 2.43
CA LEU A 17 -1.30 35.63 3.77
C LEU A 17 -1.48 37.14 3.98
N ARG A 18 -0.80 37.97 3.17
CA ARG A 18 -0.83 39.44 3.26
C ARG A 18 -1.73 40.11 2.20
N ALA A 19 -2.33 39.34 1.30
CA ALA A 19 -3.20 39.87 0.26
C ALA A 19 -4.28 40.79 0.85
N ALA A 20 -4.45 42.00 0.30
CA ALA A 20 -5.31 43.03 0.86
C ALA A 20 -6.78 42.82 0.48
N ASP A 21 -7.05 42.30 -0.71
CA ASP A 21 -8.39 42.08 -1.25
C ASP A 21 -8.56 40.67 -1.85
N GLU A 22 -9.77 40.38 -2.34
CA GLU A 22 -10.13 39.07 -2.91
C GLU A 22 -9.49 38.84 -4.29
N SER A 23 -9.26 39.90 -5.05
CA SER A 23 -8.62 39.81 -6.38
C SER A 23 -7.15 39.42 -6.23
N GLU A 24 -6.44 40.09 -5.31
CA GLU A 24 -5.07 39.74 -4.95
C GLU A 24 -5.01 38.34 -4.32
N LEU A 25 -5.98 37.98 -3.49
CA LEU A 25 -6.06 36.63 -2.91
C LEU A 25 -6.12 35.55 -3.98
N GLN A 26 -7.00 35.70 -4.97
CA GLN A 26 -7.15 34.75 -6.06
C GLN A 26 -5.84 34.65 -6.86
N GLN A 27 -5.22 35.79 -7.20
CA GLN A 27 -3.95 35.81 -7.93
C GLN A 27 -2.83 35.10 -7.15
N GLN A 28 -2.72 35.34 -5.85
CA GLN A 28 -1.72 34.67 -5.01
C GLN A 28 -2.02 33.17 -4.84
N SER A 29 -3.30 32.79 -4.83
CA SER A 29 -3.71 31.38 -4.80
C SER A 29 -3.24 30.64 -6.07
N ASP A 30 -3.51 31.23 -7.23
CA ASP A 30 -3.10 30.67 -8.52
C ASP A 30 -1.58 30.57 -8.63
N GLN A 31 -0.85 31.56 -8.11
CA GLN A 31 0.60 31.55 -8.05
C GLN A 31 1.13 30.42 -7.16
N VAL A 32 0.57 30.23 -5.96
CA VAL A 32 0.95 29.13 -5.05
C VAL A 32 0.66 27.78 -5.71
N ILE A 33 -0.51 27.60 -6.32
CA ILE A 33 -0.87 26.37 -7.05
C ILE A 33 0.11 26.11 -8.19
N GLY A 34 0.44 27.12 -8.98
CA GLY A 34 1.40 27.01 -10.08
C GLY A 34 2.77 26.53 -9.62
N GLN A 35 3.25 27.00 -8.45
CA GLN A 35 4.53 26.59 -7.88
C GLN A 35 4.51 25.14 -7.37
N VAL A 36 3.42 24.68 -6.77
CA VAL A 36 3.35 23.34 -6.17
C VAL A 36 2.87 22.25 -7.13
N SER A 37 2.22 22.62 -8.24
CA SER A 37 1.66 21.70 -9.25
C SER A 37 2.67 20.65 -9.77
N PRO A 38 3.93 21.01 -10.08
CA PRO A 38 4.93 20.01 -10.48
C PRO A 38 5.23 18.98 -9.38
N THR A 39 5.19 19.41 -8.11
CA THR A 39 5.42 18.52 -6.95
C THR A 39 4.26 17.56 -6.76
N ILE A 40 3.01 18.04 -6.83
CA ILE A 40 1.81 17.18 -6.80
C ILE A 40 1.89 16.15 -7.94
N SER A 41 2.13 16.63 -9.16
CA SER A 41 2.23 15.79 -10.36
C SER A 41 3.32 14.72 -10.23
N ARG A 42 4.48 15.07 -9.67
CA ARG A 42 5.58 14.13 -9.44
C ARG A 42 5.19 13.03 -8.45
N VAL A 43 4.60 13.40 -7.31
CA VAL A 43 4.15 12.42 -6.29
C VAL A 43 3.05 11.52 -6.87
N LEU A 44 2.07 12.09 -7.57
CA LEU A 44 1.01 11.31 -8.22
C LEU A 44 1.57 10.35 -9.27
N LYS A 45 2.51 10.78 -10.12
CA LYS A 45 3.17 9.91 -11.10
C LYS A 45 3.92 8.74 -10.45
N GLN A 46 4.59 8.99 -9.32
CA GLN A 46 5.29 7.94 -8.57
C GLN A 46 4.30 6.93 -7.98
N GLN A 47 3.13 7.39 -7.51
CA GLN A 47 2.10 6.55 -6.89
C GLN A 47 1.14 5.89 -7.89
N ARG A 48 1.11 6.35 -9.15
CA ARG A 48 0.20 5.84 -10.19
C ARG A 48 0.40 4.35 -10.48
N ARG A 49 1.61 3.82 -10.27
CA ARG A 49 1.89 2.37 -10.41
C ARG A 49 1.10 1.52 -9.42
N ALA A 50 0.71 2.07 -8.27
CA ALA A 50 0.02 1.34 -7.21
C ALA A 50 -1.51 1.55 -7.21
N ILE A 51 -2.00 2.69 -7.71
CA ILE A 51 -3.36 3.14 -7.37
C ILE A 51 -4.39 2.93 -8.49
N GLY A 52 -3.98 2.82 -9.76
CA GLY A 52 -4.92 2.55 -10.88
C GLY A 52 -6.00 3.62 -11.15
N THR A 53 -6.19 4.57 -10.23
CA THR A 53 -7.17 5.67 -10.29
C THR A 53 -6.74 6.78 -11.25
N ASP A 54 -7.73 7.56 -11.70
CA ASP A 54 -7.50 8.79 -12.46
C ASP A 54 -6.69 9.80 -11.63
N SER A 55 -5.49 10.11 -12.11
CA SER A 55 -4.59 11.09 -11.51
C SER A 55 -5.17 12.51 -11.49
N GLN A 56 -6.13 12.82 -12.37
CA GLN A 56 -6.74 14.14 -12.45
C GLN A 56 -7.67 14.41 -11.25
N GLU A 57 -8.46 13.42 -10.83
CA GLU A 57 -9.34 13.53 -9.67
C GLU A 57 -8.53 13.75 -8.38
N LEU A 58 -7.47 12.95 -8.19
CA LEU A 58 -6.55 13.09 -7.06
C LEU A 58 -5.86 14.46 -7.04
N TYR A 59 -5.45 14.96 -8.20
CA TYR A 59 -4.86 16.29 -8.32
C TYR A 59 -5.82 17.38 -7.83
N GLN A 60 -7.08 17.33 -8.30
CA GLN A 60 -8.11 18.28 -7.88
C GLN A 60 -8.40 18.20 -6.37
N GLU A 61 -8.51 17.00 -5.81
CA GLU A 61 -8.72 16.81 -4.36
C GLU A 61 -7.58 17.44 -3.54
N VAL A 62 -6.32 17.25 -3.97
CA VAL A 62 -5.16 17.82 -3.29
C VAL A 62 -5.15 19.35 -3.37
N VAL A 63 -5.49 19.92 -4.53
CA VAL A 63 -5.58 21.38 -4.69
C VAL A 63 -6.65 21.97 -3.78
N VAL A 64 -7.84 21.36 -3.72
CA VAL A 64 -8.93 21.80 -2.83
C VAL A 64 -8.47 21.79 -1.36
N LYS A 65 -7.88 20.69 -0.90
CA LYS A 65 -7.38 20.57 0.49
C LYS A 65 -6.28 21.59 0.82
N LEU A 66 -5.42 21.90 -0.15
CA LEU A 66 -4.38 22.91 0.01
C LEU A 66 -5.02 24.29 0.17
N LEU A 67 -5.94 24.67 -0.72
CA LEU A 67 -6.65 25.96 -0.64
C LEU A 67 -7.43 26.10 0.67
N GLU A 68 -8.17 25.07 1.08
CA GLU A 68 -8.88 25.06 2.37
C GLU A 68 -7.93 25.33 3.55
N GLN A 69 -6.75 24.72 3.54
CA GLN A 69 -5.75 24.95 4.58
C GLN A 69 -5.21 26.39 4.53
N LEU A 70 -4.91 26.91 3.34
CA LEU A 70 -4.40 28.27 3.17
C LEU A 70 -5.42 29.32 3.62
N HIS A 71 -6.68 29.20 3.22
CA HIS A 71 -7.77 30.06 3.72
C HIS A 71 -7.97 29.90 5.23
N GLY A 72 -7.81 28.68 5.76
CA GLY A 72 -7.85 28.42 7.19
C GLY A 72 -6.76 29.14 7.98
N LEU A 73 -5.55 29.21 7.42
CA LEU A 73 -4.43 29.96 8.00
C LEU A 73 -4.67 31.47 7.96
N ARG A 74 -5.16 32.00 6.84
CA ARG A 74 -5.46 33.43 6.69
C ARG A 74 -6.57 33.89 7.63
N SER A 75 -7.63 33.10 7.77
CA SER A 75 -8.76 33.40 8.66
C SER A 75 -8.46 33.16 10.15
N GLY A 76 -7.31 32.56 10.48
CA GLY A 76 -6.94 32.18 11.85
C GLY A 76 -7.72 30.98 12.42
N THR A 77 -8.52 30.29 11.59
CA THR A 77 -9.28 29.11 12.00
C THR A 77 -8.41 27.87 12.13
N LYS A 78 -7.30 27.79 11.38
CA LYS A 78 -6.28 26.74 11.49
C LYS A 78 -5.07 27.27 12.25
N ARG A 79 -4.62 26.52 13.26
CA ARG A 79 -3.53 26.93 14.16
C ARG A 79 -2.14 26.41 13.77
N ASN A 80 -2.05 25.50 12.80
CA ASN A 80 -0.81 24.81 12.48
C ASN A 80 -0.11 25.52 11.31
N PRO A 81 0.94 26.34 11.57
CA PRO A 81 1.67 27.00 10.50
C PRO A 81 2.31 25.97 9.56
N ILE A 82 2.40 26.32 8.28
CA ILE A 82 3.11 25.51 7.29
C ILE A 82 4.51 26.08 7.17
N SER A 83 5.49 25.50 7.86
CA SER A 83 6.89 25.96 7.82
C SER A 83 7.62 25.59 6.54
N ASN A 84 7.12 24.58 5.81
CA ASN A 84 7.64 24.11 4.53
C ASN A 84 6.49 23.69 3.62
N LEU A 85 6.17 24.53 2.63
CA LEU A 85 5.06 24.34 1.70
C LEU A 85 5.23 23.07 0.88
N LEU A 86 6.41 22.83 0.32
CA LEU A 86 6.66 21.66 -0.53
C LEU A 86 6.55 20.35 0.27
N GLY A 87 7.10 20.32 1.49
CA GLY A 87 6.96 19.19 2.39
C GLY A 87 5.50 18.91 2.75
N TYR A 88 4.74 19.97 3.06
CA TYR A 88 3.31 19.86 3.31
C TYR A 88 2.53 19.31 2.10
N VAL A 89 2.80 19.83 0.89
CA VAL A 89 2.15 19.34 -0.34
C VAL A 89 2.46 17.87 -0.60
N VAL A 90 3.71 17.43 -0.41
CA VAL A 90 4.07 16.01 -0.53
C VAL A 90 3.25 15.17 0.45
N GLN A 91 3.15 15.59 1.70
CA GLN A 91 2.41 14.88 2.74
C GLN A 91 0.91 14.81 2.43
N VAL A 92 0.29 15.93 2.04
CA VAL A 92 -1.14 15.98 1.68
C VAL A 92 -1.43 15.10 0.46
N THR A 93 -0.56 15.15 -0.56
CA THR A 93 -0.70 14.32 -1.77
C THR A 93 -0.59 12.83 -1.43
N ALA A 94 0.42 12.44 -0.64
CA ALA A 94 0.59 11.06 -0.19
C ALA A 94 -0.60 10.57 0.64
N ASN A 95 -1.14 11.43 1.51
CA ASN A 95 -2.32 11.10 2.33
C ASN A 95 -3.59 10.96 1.49
N ALA A 96 -3.79 11.80 0.47
CA ALA A 96 -4.88 11.65 -0.48
C ALA A 96 -4.78 10.31 -1.23
N CYS A 97 -3.61 9.99 -1.77
CA CYS A 97 -3.33 8.69 -2.39
C CYS A 97 -3.64 7.52 -1.46
N LYS A 98 -3.16 7.56 -0.20
CA LYS A 98 -3.45 6.52 0.81
C LYS A 98 -4.94 6.37 1.08
N LYS A 99 -5.67 7.48 1.17
CA LYS A 99 -7.12 7.48 1.41
C LYS A 99 -7.86 6.82 0.25
N THR A 100 -7.56 7.21 -0.99
CA THR A 100 -8.19 6.64 -2.19
C THR A 100 -7.86 5.17 -2.33
N PHE A 101 -6.59 4.79 -2.09
CA PHE A 101 -6.19 3.38 -2.07
C PHE A 101 -6.98 2.57 -1.03
N ARG A 102 -7.14 3.09 0.20
CA ARG A 102 -7.97 2.45 1.23
C ARG A 102 -9.44 2.36 0.83
N GLN A 103 -9.98 3.36 0.15
CA GLN A 103 -11.37 3.36 -0.33
C GLN A 103 -11.57 2.34 -1.45
N SER A 104 -10.70 2.33 -2.47
CA SER A 104 -10.71 1.33 -3.52
C SER A 104 -10.50 -0.07 -2.97
N ALA A 105 -9.58 -0.25 -2.02
CA ALA A 105 -9.40 -1.51 -1.31
C ALA A 105 -10.66 -1.90 -0.55
N LYS A 106 -11.34 -0.98 0.15
CA LYS A 106 -12.59 -1.25 0.86
C LYS A 106 -13.73 -1.65 -0.08
N GLU A 107 -13.86 -0.96 -1.22
CA GLU A 107 -14.84 -1.28 -2.27
C GLU A 107 -14.56 -2.65 -2.88
N GLN A 108 -13.29 -2.97 -3.14
CA GLN A 108 -12.84 -4.29 -3.61
C GLN A 108 -12.95 -5.37 -2.52
N ASN A 109 -12.83 -5.03 -1.23
CA ASN A 109 -12.96 -5.97 -0.12
C ASN A 109 -14.41 -6.42 0.08
N SER A 110 -15.39 -5.73 -0.53
CA SER A 110 -16.74 -6.27 -0.72
C SER A 110 -16.76 -7.54 -1.58
N ASN A 111 -15.65 -7.85 -2.28
CA ASN A 111 -15.39 -9.05 -3.09
C ASN A 111 -14.18 -9.90 -2.56
N SER A 112 -13.84 -9.71 -1.27
CA SER A 112 -12.66 -10.06 -0.43
C SER A 112 -11.65 -11.20 -0.70
N SER A 113 -11.86 -12.27 -1.49
CA SER A 113 -10.90 -13.43 -1.43
C SER A 113 -9.55 -13.18 -2.11
N VAL A 114 -9.52 -12.29 -3.10
CA VAL A 114 -8.35 -12.10 -3.96
C VAL A 114 -7.45 -10.97 -3.42
N ALA A 115 -8.02 -10.02 -2.68
CA ALA A 115 -7.35 -8.78 -2.26
C ALA A 115 -6.30 -8.98 -1.15
N LEU A 116 -6.49 -9.92 -0.21
CA LEU A 116 -5.49 -10.16 0.85
C LEU A 116 -4.20 -10.74 0.27
N ALA A 117 -4.33 -11.68 -0.66
CA ALA A 117 -3.17 -12.27 -1.29
C ALA A 117 -2.54 -11.34 -2.34
N ASP A 118 -3.32 -10.54 -3.06
CA ASP A 118 -2.78 -9.48 -3.92
C ASP A 118 -2.07 -8.38 -3.12
N ALA A 119 -2.56 -8.04 -1.92
CA ALA A 119 -1.93 -7.06 -1.02
C ALA A 119 -0.62 -7.58 -0.44
N LEU A 120 -0.55 -8.87 -0.06
CA LEU A 120 0.70 -9.51 0.31
C LEU A 120 1.69 -9.42 -0.85
N VAL A 121 1.27 -9.78 -2.08
CA VAL A 121 2.13 -9.86 -3.28
C VAL A 121 2.58 -8.50 -3.84
N ALA A 122 1.79 -7.42 -3.69
CA ALA A 122 2.00 -6.16 -4.38
C ALA A 122 3.07 -5.20 -3.79
N ALA A 123 3.79 -5.57 -2.72
CA ALA A 123 4.66 -4.64 -1.99
C ALA A 123 6.19 -4.91 -2.03
N PRO A 124 6.86 -5.07 -3.18
CA PRO A 124 8.33 -5.07 -3.22
C PRO A 124 8.97 -3.67 -3.15
N ASP A 125 8.23 -2.59 -3.47
CA ASP A 125 8.78 -1.20 -3.58
C ASP A 125 8.28 -0.22 -2.49
N ALA A 126 7.68 -0.72 -1.39
CA ALA A 126 7.12 0.15 -0.36
C ALA A 126 8.19 0.71 0.60
N ASN A 127 7.92 1.89 1.19
CA ASN A 127 8.80 2.54 2.19
C ASN A 127 9.01 1.62 3.42
N HIS A 128 10.13 1.76 4.14
CA HIS A 128 10.52 0.86 5.26
C HIS A 128 9.42 0.64 6.33
N GLU A 129 8.62 1.66 6.60
CA GLU A 129 7.51 1.58 7.56
C GLU A 129 6.35 0.68 7.07
N THR A 130 6.08 0.67 5.77
CA THR A 130 5.09 -0.22 5.14
C THR A 130 5.61 -1.64 5.04
N GLN A 131 6.92 -1.82 4.85
CA GLN A 131 7.57 -3.14 4.86
C GLN A 131 7.50 -3.79 6.25
N PHE A 132 7.63 -3.00 7.33
CA PHE A 132 7.56 -3.52 8.69
C PHE A 132 6.15 -4.02 9.05
N ALA A 133 5.10 -3.23 8.73
CA ALA A 133 3.71 -3.66 8.94
C ALA A 133 3.35 -4.90 8.11
N ALA A 134 3.75 -4.94 6.84
CA ALA A 134 3.55 -6.11 5.98
C ALA A 134 4.30 -7.35 6.50
N ARG A 135 5.48 -7.17 7.12
CA ARG A 135 6.25 -8.25 7.73
C ARG A 135 5.56 -8.86 8.96
N GLU A 136 5.02 -8.04 9.86
CA GLU A 136 4.28 -8.53 11.02
C GLU A 136 3.01 -9.28 10.62
N GLU A 137 2.26 -8.75 9.64
CA GLU A 137 1.09 -9.42 9.08
C GLU A 137 1.46 -10.75 8.42
N LEU A 138 2.52 -10.77 7.61
CA LEU A 138 2.99 -11.98 6.93
C LEU A 138 3.45 -13.06 7.94
N LEU A 139 4.12 -12.66 9.03
CA LEU A 139 4.50 -13.57 10.10
C LEU A 139 3.27 -14.20 10.78
N LEU A 140 2.26 -13.39 11.10
CA LEU A 140 1.04 -13.87 11.73
C LEU A 140 0.27 -14.82 10.81
N VAL A 141 0.17 -14.48 9.52
CA VAL A 141 -0.46 -15.36 8.52
C VAL A 141 0.32 -16.66 8.37
N TRP A 142 1.66 -16.60 8.31
CA TRP A 142 2.50 -17.79 8.20
C TRP A 142 2.33 -18.72 9.41
N GLN A 143 2.39 -18.18 10.64
CA GLN A 143 2.20 -18.97 11.86
C GLN A 143 0.84 -19.66 11.86
N ARG A 144 -0.25 -18.91 11.64
CA ARG A 144 -1.60 -19.47 11.58
C ARG A 144 -1.74 -20.50 10.45
N ALA A 145 -1.15 -20.25 9.29
CA ALA A 145 -1.17 -21.20 8.18
C ALA A 145 -0.52 -22.53 8.57
N THR A 146 0.62 -22.49 9.26
CA THR A 146 1.31 -23.72 9.70
C THR A 146 0.59 -24.48 10.81
N GLU A 147 -0.24 -23.79 11.61
CA GLU A 147 -1.02 -24.39 12.70
C GLU A 147 -2.37 -24.94 12.22
N GLU A 148 -3.06 -24.21 11.34
CA GLU A 148 -4.46 -24.48 10.98
C GLU A 148 -4.60 -25.24 9.66
N LEU A 149 -3.68 -25.09 8.71
CA LEU A 149 -3.78 -25.73 7.39
C LEU A 149 -3.14 -27.13 7.38
N SER A 150 -3.79 -28.08 6.70
CA SER A 150 -3.15 -29.35 6.37
C SER A 150 -1.95 -29.15 5.44
N THR A 151 -1.01 -30.10 5.40
CA THR A 151 0.17 -30.02 4.52
C THR A 151 -0.19 -29.81 3.04
N GLU A 152 -1.28 -30.39 2.52
CA GLU A 152 -1.72 -30.15 1.15
C GLU A 152 -2.25 -28.72 0.95
N GLN A 153 -3.03 -28.21 1.91
CA GLN A 153 -3.52 -26.82 1.87
C GLN A 153 -2.36 -25.83 1.98
N LEU A 154 -1.38 -26.09 2.84
CA LEU A 154 -0.19 -25.24 3.00
C LEU A 154 0.66 -25.21 1.71
N ARG A 155 0.80 -26.34 1.01
CA ARG A 155 1.43 -26.39 -0.33
C ARG A 155 0.67 -25.51 -1.32
N VAL A 156 -0.66 -25.62 -1.36
CA VAL A 156 -1.48 -24.79 -2.26
C VAL A 156 -1.46 -23.32 -1.86
N PHE A 157 -1.40 -23.01 -0.57
CA PHE A 157 -1.23 -21.65 -0.06
C PHE A 157 0.08 -21.02 -0.55
N LEU A 158 1.21 -21.71 -0.37
CA LEU A 158 2.51 -21.16 -0.75
C LEU A 158 2.74 -21.08 -2.27
N PHE A 159 2.31 -22.10 -3.02
CA PHE A 159 2.59 -22.17 -4.46
C PHE A 159 1.43 -21.67 -5.34
N GLY A 160 0.22 -21.56 -4.81
CA GLY A 160 -0.97 -21.11 -5.57
C GLY A 160 -1.09 -19.60 -5.70
N TRP A 161 -0.33 -18.85 -4.92
CA TRP A 161 -0.26 -17.39 -4.96
C TRP A 161 1.12 -16.93 -5.41
N LYS A 162 1.12 -16.21 -6.54
CA LYS A 162 2.33 -15.76 -7.20
C LYS A 162 3.10 -14.81 -6.28
N GLY A 163 4.37 -15.08 -5.99
CA GLY A 163 5.23 -14.17 -5.22
C GLY A 163 5.19 -14.33 -3.70
N LEU A 164 4.20 -15.05 -3.13
CA LEU A 164 4.15 -15.25 -1.67
C LEU A 164 5.36 -16.03 -1.14
N LEU A 165 5.76 -17.09 -1.86
CA LEU A 165 6.94 -17.87 -1.51
C LEU A 165 8.23 -17.05 -1.64
N ASP A 166 8.32 -16.17 -2.64
CA ASP A 166 9.47 -15.28 -2.82
C ASP A 166 9.60 -14.35 -1.60
N GLN A 167 8.50 -13.70 -1.21
CA GLN A 167 8.45 -12.79 -0.07
C GLN A 167 8.80 -13.45 1.26
N LEU A 168 8.25 -14.64 1.53
CA LEU A 168 8.60 -15.38 2.74
C LEU A 168 10.08 -15.77 2.74
N SER A 169 10.62 -16.18 1.57
CA SER A 169 12.01 -16.59 1.46
C SER A 169 13.02 -15.43 1.56
N ASP A 170 12.60 -14.22 1.19
CA ASP A 170 13.40 -13.00 1.30
C ASP A 170 13.41 -12.44 2.73
N MET A 171 12.55 -12.95 3.62
CA MET A 171 12.46 -12.58 5.04
C MET A 171 12.86 -13.77 5.94
N PRO A 172 14.17 -14.03 6.14
CA PRO A 172 14.65 -15.21 6.87
C PRO A 172 14.27 -15.20 8.36
N ASP A 173 13.82 -14.06 8.87
CA ASP A 173 13.29 -13.88 10.22
C ASP A 173 11.80 -14.21 10.36
N VAL A 174 11.10 -14.40 9.23
CA VAL A 174 9.72 -14.92 9.18
C VAL A 174 9.74 -16.43 8.97
N ALA A 175 10.40 -16.89 7.90
CA ALA A 175 10.53 -18.30 7.60
C ALA A 175 11.71 -18.56 6.65
N SER A 176 12.71 -19.32 7.10
CA SER A 176 13.77 -19.80 6.22
C SER A 176 13.23 -20.83 5.22
N ILE A 177 13.88 -20.97 4.05
CA ILE A 177 13.56 -22.03 3.07
C ILE A 177 13.56 -23.43 3.71
N ARG A 178 14.40 -23.68 4.72
CA ARG A 178 14.45 -24.96 5.44
C ARG A 178 13.20 -25.17 6.30
N GLU A 179 12.72 -24.15 6.99
CA GLU A 179 11.49 -24.21 7.78
C GLU A 179 10.26 -24.36 6.88
N ILE A 180 10.23 -23.62 5.77
CA ILE A 180 9.19 -23.76 4.75
C ILE A 180 9.17 -25.21 4.22
N ALA A 181 10.32 -25.75 3.82
CA ALA A 181 10.42 -27.12 3.33
C ALA A 181 9.97 -28.16 4.37
N ALA A 182 10.34 -27.96 5.64
CA ALA A 182 9.92 -28.83 6.74
C ALA A 182 8.39 -28.79 6.95
N ALA A 183 7.78 -27.60 6.98
CA ALA A 183 6.33 -27.42 7.11
C ALA A 183 5.57 -28.07 5.94
N LEU A 184 6.12 -27.96 4.72
CA LEU A 184 5.57 -28.56 3.52
C LEU A 184 5.82 -30.07 3.38
N ARG A 185 6.64 -30.67 4.26
CA ARG A 185 7.15 -32.04 4.11
C ARG A 185 7.75 -32.28 2.72
N MET A 186 8.61 -31.37 2.29
CA MET A 186 9.31 -31.38 1.01
C MET A 186 10.80 -31.20 1.26
N ASP A 187 11.64 -31.60 0.31
CA ASP A 187 13.04 -31.22 0.35
C ASP A 187 13.21 -29.75 -0.08
N ALA A 188 14.23 -29.09 0.48
CA ALA A 188 14.48 -27.67 0.20
C ALA A 188 14.78 -27.41 -1.28
N ASN A 189 15.39 -28.36 -2.00
CA ASN A 189 15.72 -28.19 -3.42
C ASN A 189 14.46 -28.21 -4.29
N SER A 190 13.47 -29.04 -3.95
CA SER A 190 12.16 -29.03 -4.61
C SER A 190 11.41 -27.71 -4.38
N VAL A 191 11.46 -27.16 -3.16
CA VAL A 191 10.86 -25.84 -2.88
C VAL A 191 11.51 -24.75 -3.74
N ILE A 192 12.84 -24.70 -3.78
CA ILE A 192 13.59 -23.75 -4.63
C ILE A 192 13.26 -23.97 -6.11
N SER A 193 13.25 -25.22 -6.58
CA SER A 193 12.97 -25.55 -7.98
C SER A 193 11.56 -25.14 -8.43
N ILE A 194 10.56 -25.27 -7.56
CA ILE A 194 9.20 -24.79 -7.83
C ILE A 194 9.16 -23.25 -7.77
N ARG A 195 9.81 -22.64 -6.77
CA ARG A 195 9.88 -21.18 -6.62
C ARG A 195 10.47 -20.50 -7.84
N ASP A 196 11.65 -20.93 -8.29
CA ASP A 196 12.38 -20.31 -9.39
C ASP A 196 11.61 -20.40 -10.73
N GLN A 197 10.63 -21.31 -10.80
CA GLN A 197 9.78 -21.51 -11.97
C GLN A 197 8.35 -20.95 -11.78
N SER A 198 8.00 -20.53 -10.57
CA SER A 198 6.66 -20.09 -10.16
C SER A 198 6.13 -18.91 -10.98
N SER A 199 7.02 -18.05 -11.49
CA SER A 199 6.67 -16.89 -12.31
C SER A 199 6.15 -17.24 -13.71
N ALA A 200 6.50 -18.43 -14.21
CA ALA A 200 6.20 -18.90 -15.57
C ALA A 200 5.23 -20.10 -15.62
N ILE A 201 5.02 -20.80 -14.50
CA ILE A 201 4.18 -22.00 -14.46
C ILE A 201 2.70 -21.67 -14.22
N ILE A 202 1.82 -22.33 -14.99
CA ILE A 202 0.38 -22.26 -14.79
C ILE A 202 -0.08 -23.23 -13.67
N ASN A 203 -1.27 -23.01 -13.10
CA ASN A 203 -1.84 -23.84 -12.02
C ASN A 203 -1.78 -25.36 -12.30
N ALA A 204 -1.92 -25.78 -13.56
CA ALA A 204 -1.82 -27.18 -13.96
C ALA A 204 -0.44 -27.79 -13.66
N GLN A 205 0.63 -27.04 -13.96
CA GLN A 205 2.01 -27.47 -13.72
C GLN A 205 2.36 -27.44 -12.23
N ILE A 206 1.82 -26.47 -11.48
CA ILE A 206 1.96 -26.45 -10.02
C ILE A 206 1.31 -27.70 -9.42
N ALA A 207 0.06 -28.02 -9.81
CA ALA A 207 -0.65 -29.20 -9.33
C ALA A 207 0.12 -30.50 -9.64
N GLU A 208 0.66 -30.63 -10.86
CA GLU A 208 1.48 -31.76 -11.27
C GLU A 208 2.73 -31.92 -10.38
N ARG A 209 3.47 -30.82 -10.13
CA ARG A 209 4.66 -30.84 -9.27
C ARG A 209 4.36 -31.14 -7.81
N LEU A 210 3.19 -30.74 -7.34
CA LEU A 210 2.72 -31.09 -6.01
C LEU A 210 2.17 -32.52 -5.92
N GLY A 211 2.18 -33.27 -7.03
CA GLY A 211 1.72 -34.65 -7.09
C GLY A 211 0.20 -34.78 -6.94
N MET A 212 -0.57 -33.76 -7.33
CA MET A 212 -2.03 -33.73 -7.14
C MET A 212 -2.80 -33.44 -8.44
N LYS A 213 -4.04 -33.91 -8.51
CA LYS A 213 -4.94 -33.62 -9.63
C LYS A 213 -5.35 -32.14 -9.63
N LEU A 214 -5.46 -31.54 -10.82
CA LEU A 214 -5.84 -30.12 -10.97
C LEU A 214 -7.16 -29.76 -10.27
N ASN A 215 -8.19 -30.61 -10.34
CA ASN A 215 -9.45 -30.38 -9.64
C ASN A 215 -9.29 -30.38 -8.10
N ARG A 216 -8.38 -31.20 -7.57
CA ARG A 216 -8.04 -31.21 -6.14
C ARG A 216 -7.33 -29.92 -5.76
N PHE A 217 -6.37 -29.47 -6.57
CA PHE A 217 -5.67 -28.20 -6.39
C PHE A 217 -6.65 -27.02 -6.29
N TYR A 218 -7.58 -26.88 -7.25
CA TYR A 218 -8.59 -25.80 -7.20
C TYR A 218 -9.51 -25.88 -5.98
N LYS A 219 -9.92 -27.09 -5.58
CA LYS A 219 -10.73 -27.28 -4.38
C LYS A 219 -9.98 -26.83 -3.12
N LEU A 220 -8.72 -27.25 -2.97
CA LEU A 220 -7.88 -26.84 -1.84
C LEU A 220 -7.62 -25.33 -1.85
N ARG A 221 -7.36 -24.75 -3.02
CA ARG A 221 -7.18 -23.31 -3.17
C ARG A 221 -8.39 -22.53 -2.70
N ARG A 222 -9.59 -22.95 -3.09
CA ARG A 222 -10.84 -22.35 -2.62
C ARG A 222 -11.01 -22.45 -1.09
N GLN A 223 -10.64 -23.57 -0.49
CA GLN A 223 -10.69 -23.74 0.96
C GLN A 223 -9.70 -22.80 1.67
N VAL A 224 -8.49 -22.64 1.12
CA VAL A 224 -7.50 -21.69 1.63
C VAL A 224 -8.01 -20.24 1.47
N GLU A 225 -8.67 -19.91 0.36
CA GLU A 225 -9.30 -18.60 0.16
C GLU A 225 -10.43 -18.33 1.17
N GLU A 226 -11.21 -19.35 1.52
CA GLU A 226 -12.24 -19.25 2.56
C GLU A 226 -11.59 -19.05 3.93
N TRP A 227 -10.53 -19.80 4.25
CA TRP A 227 -9.74 -19.64 5.47
C TRP A 227 -9.12 -18.24 5.59
N LEU A 228 -8.53 -17.69 4.52
CA LEU A 228 -7.96 -16.34 4.52
C LEU A 228 -8.99 -15.25 4.84
N LYS A 229 -10.27 -15.44 4.50
CA LYS A 229 -11.35 -14.50 4.85
C LYS A 229 -11.70 -14.54 6.34
N GLU A 230 -11.47 -15.68 6.99
CA GLU A 230 -11.76 -15.87 8.41
C GLU A 230 -10.65 -15.28 9.30
N ILE A 231 -9.45 -15.09 8.75
CA ILE A 231 -8.37 -14.36 9.40
C ILE A 231 -8.73 -12.87 9.42
N LYS A 232 -9.47 -12.47 10.44
CA LYS A 232 -9.59 -11.06 10.81
C LYS A 232 -8.29 -10.66 11.49
N PHE A 233 -7.63 -9.63 10.95
CA PHE A 233 -6.60 -8.91 11.68
C PHE A 233 -7.34 -7.99 12.66
N ASP A 234 -7.36 -8.36 13.93
CA ASP A 234 -7.80 -7.45 14.99
C ASP A 234 -6.73 -6.35 15.12
N GLY A 235 -6.85 -5.32 14.27
CA GLY A 235 -5.95 -4.18 14.21
C GLY A 235 -6.15 -3.17 15.34
#